data_AF-A0A8J6I5U4-F1
#
_entry.id   AF-A0A8J6I5U4-F1
#
_cell.length_a   1.000
_cell.length_b   1.000
_cell.length_c   1.000
_cell.angle_alpha   90.00
_cell.angle_beta   90.00
_cell.angle_gamma   90.00
#
_symmetry.space_group_name_H-M   'P 1'
#
loop_
_entity.id
_entity.type
_entity.pdbx_description
1 polymer ?
#
loop_
_entity_poly.entity_id
_entity_poly.type
_entity_poly.pdbx_seq_one_letter_code
_entity_poly.pdbx_strand_id
1 'polypeptide(L)'
;VVSGTWTSPYDGLVLTSAENIDVDHMVPLANAWRTGAVDWDDKKRGDFANDMERPELFAVSRTSNRAKGDQDPSQWKPPERGYWCSYAKSWITVKSYWKLTVTEKEREALTDMLGTCR
;
A
#
# COMPACT_ATOMS: atom_id res chain seq x y z
N VAL A 1 3.61 -23.97 10.90
CA VAL A 1 4.71 -23.03 11.25
C VAL A 1 4.59 -22.73 12.74
N VAL A 2 5.64 -22.93 13.54
CA VAL A 2 5.58 -22.76 15.01
C VAL A 2 6.08 -21.38 15.44
N SER A 3 6.96 -20.76 14.64
CA SER A 3 7.32 -19.34 14.71
C SER A 3 8.00 -18.91 13.40
N GLY A 4 8.06 -17.59 13.17
CA GLY A 4 8.83 -16.97 12.10
C GLY A 4 9.04 -15.49 12.41
N THR A 5 9.94 -14.82 11.69
CA THR A 5 10.28 -13.42 11.93
C THR A 5 9.99 -12.61 10.66
N TRP A 6 9.24 -11.52 10.82
CA TRP A 6 8.92 -10.58 9.75
C TRP A 6 9.32 -9.16 10.16
N THR A 7 9.93 -8.42 9.24
CA THR A 7 10.14 -6.98 9.43
C THR A 7 9.07 -6.25 8.63
N SER A 8 8.22 -5.51 9.32
CA SER A 8 7.18 -4.69 8.70
C SER A 8 7.84 -3.51 7.97
N PRO A 9 7.62 -3.34 6.65
CA PRO A 9 8.27 -2.27 5.89
C PRO A 9 7.73 -0.88 6.24
N TYR A 10 6.53 -0.77 6.83
CA TYR A 10 5.91 0.53 7.11
C TYR A 10 6.49 1.22 8.33
N ASP A 11 6.92 0.46 9.33
CA ASP A 11 7.32 0.96 10.65
C ASP A 11 8.61 0.32 11.19
N GLY A 12 9.23 -0.58 10.42
CA GLY A 12 10.49 -1.25 10.78
C GLY A 12 10.36 -2.27 11.92
N LEU A 13 9.14 -2.55 12.41
CA LEU A 13 8.95 -3.46 13.53
C LEU A 13 9.29 -4.91 13.14
N VAL A 14 10.04 -5.58 14.00
CA VAL A 14 10.32 -7.01 13.90
C VAL A 14 9.24 -7.78 14.66
N LEU A 15 8.47 -8.59 13.95
CA LEU A 15 7.29 -9.30 14.42
C LEU A 15 7.55 -10.80 14.40
N THR A 16 7.21 -11.49 15.49
CA THR A 16 7.42 -12.94 15.62
C THR A 16 6.12 -13.75 15.75
N SER A 17 4.98 -13.06 15.88
CA SER A 17 3.66 -13.67 15.96
C SER A 17 2.84 -13.28 14.73
N ALA A 18 2.23 -14.28 14.09
CA ALA A 18 1.34 -14.07 12.95
C ALA A 18 0.13 -13.19 13.32
N GLU A 19 -0.26 -13.17 14.60
CA GLU A 19 -1.34 -12.30 15.06
C GLU A 19 -0.98 -10.81 15.05
N ASN A 20 0.28 -10.43 14.83
CA ASN A 20 0.67 -9.01 14.76
C ASN A 20 0.89 -8.55 13.32
N ILE A 21 0.62 -9.42 12.35
CA ILE A 21 0.84 -9.20 10.93
C ILE A 21 -0.52 -9.20 10.24
N ASP A 22 -0.75 -8.22 9.38
CA ASP A 22 -1.85 -8.23 8.42
C ASP A 22 -1.27 -8.21 6.99
N VAL A 23 -2.04 -8.71 6.03
CA VAL A 23 -1.80 -8.42 4.60
C VAL A 23 -2.55 -7.14 4.26
N ASP A 24 -1.81 -6.11 3.86
CA ASP A 24 -2.33 -4.82 3.41
C ASP A 24 -2.37 -4.73 1.89
N HIS A 25 -3.37 -4.00 1.38
CA HIS A 25 -3.50 -3.55 0.00
C HIS A 25 -2.75 -2.23 -0.16
N MET A 26 -1.66 -2.22 -0.93
CA MET A 26 -0.84 -1.03 -1.20
C MET A 26 -1.72 0.13 -1.63
N VAL A 27 -2.62 -0.08 -2.58
CA VAL A 27 -3.74 0.85 -2.86
C VAL A 27 -5.01 0.29 -2.22
N PRO A 28 -5.51 0.87 -1.10
CA PRO A 28 -6.68 0.34 -0.42
C PRO A 28 -7.89 0.14 -1.35
N LEU A 29 -8.64 -0.94 -1.17
CA LEU A 29 -9.81 -1.26 -2.01
C LEU A 29 -10.81 -0.09 -2.13
N ALA A 30 -11.05 0.62 -1.02
CA ALA A 30 -11.92 1.79 -1.02
C ALA A 30 -11.30 3.00 -1.74
N ASN A 31 -9.97 3.16 -1.71
CA ASN A 31 -9.28 4.17 -2.51
C ASN A 31 -9.38 3.84 -4.01
N ALA A 32 -9.14 2.58 -4.39
CA ALA A 32 -9.29 2.11 -5.76
C ALA A 32 -10.71 2.35 -6.28
N TRP A 33 -11.74 2.05 -5.48
CA TRP A 33 -13.14 2.34 -5.81
C TRP A 33 -13.35 3.80 -6.18
N ARG A 34 -12.89 4.73 -5.32
CA ARG A 34 -13.02 6.18 -5.53
C ARG A 34 -12.22 6.71 -6.72
N THR A 35 -11.20 5.99 -7.17
CA THR A 35 -10.25 6.47 -8.19
C THR A 35 -10.34 5.73 -9.52
N GLY A 36 -11.33 4.85 -9.70
CA GLY A 36 -11.68 4.26 -11.00
C GLY A 36 -12.22 2.84 -10.98
N ALA A 37 -12.11 2.10 -9.86
CA ALA A 37 -12.58 0.72 -9.78
C ALA A 37 -14.12 0.58 -9.65
N VAL A 38 -14.83 1.70 -9.43
CA VAL A 38 -16.29 1.76 -9.48
C VAL A 38 -16.86 1.27 -10.82
N ASP A 39 -16.16 1.53 -11.92
CA ASP A 39 -16.60 1.17 -13.27
C ASP A 39 -16.19 -0.25 -13.69
N TRP A 40 -15.54 -1.00 -12.80
CA TRP A 40 -15.09 -2.36 -13.11
C TRP A 40 -16.20 -3.38 -12.87
N ASP A 41 -16.08 -4.55 -13.50
CA ASP A 41 -16.87 -5.71 -13.11
C ASP A 41 -16.26 -6.41 -11.86
N ASP A 42 -17.00 -7.37 -11.32
CA ASP A 42 -16.55 -8.14 -10.14
C ASP A 42 -15.28 -8.93 -10.40
N LYS A 43 -15.11 -9.45 -11.63
CA LYS A 43 -13.92 -10.20 -11.99
C LYS A 43 -12.67 -9.32 -11.89
N LYS A 44 -12.69 -8.14 -12.50
CA LYS A 44 -11.56 -7.23 -12.51
C LYS A 44 -11.26 -6.68 -11.11
N ARG A 45 -12.28 -6.43 -10.28
CA ARG A 45 -12.08 -6.11 -8.85
C ARG A 45 -11.42 -7.25 -8.09
N GLY A 46 -11.83 -8.49 -8.35
CA GLY A 46 -11.23 -9.69 -7.78
C GLY A 46 -9.77 -9.87 -8.21
N ASP A 47 -9.48 -9.66 -9.49
CA ASP A 47 -8.11 -9.73 -10.02
C ASP A 47 -7.21 -8.66 -9.37
N PHE A 48 -7.70 -7.43 -9.18
CA PHE A 48 -6.99 -6.36 -8.47
C PHE A 48 -6.73 -6.71 -7.00
N ALA A 49 -7.76 -7.14 -6.27
CA ALA A 49 -7.65 -7.44 -4.84
C ALA A 49 -6.70 -8.61 -4.54
N ASN A 50 -6.38 -9.43 -5.53
CA ASN A 50 -5.51 -10.61 -5.41
C ASN A 50 -4.27 -10.52 -6.31
N ASP A 51 -3.89 -9.31 -6.73
CA ASP A 51 -2.73 -9.13 -7.61
C ASP A 51 -1.43 -9.43 -6.86
N MET A 52 -0.83 -10.58 -7.16
CA MET A 52 0.48 -11.00 -6.64
C MET A 52 1.64 -10.68 -7.60
N GLU A 53 1.36 -10.18 -8.81
CA GLU A 53 2.38 -9.84 -9.81
C GLU A 53 2.93 -8.42 -9.59
N ARG A 54 2.06 -7.47 -9.22
CA ARG A 54 2.43 -6.11 -8.83
C ARG A 54 2.54 -6.00 -7.31
N PRO A 55 3.17 -4.93 -6.79
CA PRO A 55 3.27 -4.70 -5.35
C PRO A 55 1.92 -4.22 -4.78
N GLU A 56 0.88 -5.04 -4.86
CA GLU A 56 -0.44 -4.73 -4.28
C GLU A 56 -0.60 -5.34 -2.88
N LEU A 57 -0.04 -6.52 -2.61
CA LEU A 57 -0.20 -7.19 -1.31
C LEU A 57 1.11 -7.17 -0.50
N PHE A 58 1.07 -6.62 0.71
CA PHE A 58 2.22 -6.55 1.63
C PHE A 58 1.91 -7.12 3.01
N ALA A 59 2.81 -7.93 3.55
CA ALA A 59 2.78 -8.29 4.98
C ALA A 59 3.36 -7.14 5.81
N VAL A 60 2.53 -6.54 6.67
CA VAL A 60 2.88 -5.36 7.47
C VAL A 60 2.41 -5.53 8.91
N SER A 61 2.88 -4.67 9.82
CA SER A 61 2.35 -4.66 11.18
C SER A 61 0.85 -4.33 11.15
N ARG A 62 0.07 -5.06 11.93
CA ARG A 62 -1.37 -4.78 12.11
C ARG A 62 -1.63 -3.34 12.53
N THR A 63 -0.77 -2.78 13.39
CA THR A 63 -0.92 -1.41 13.89
C THR A 63 -0.74 -0.39 12.76
N SER A 64 0.31 -0.52 11.94
CA SER A 64 0.54 0.38 10.82
C SER A 64 -0.54 0.24 9.73
N ASN A 65 -0.98 -0.98 9.44
CA ASN A 65 -2.10 -1.25 8.53
C ASN A 65 -3.38 -0.53 8.95
N ARG A 66 -3.76 -0.66 10.24
CA ARG A 66 -4.96 -0.01 10.79
C ARG A 66 -4.83 1.51 10.84
N ALA A 67 -3.62 2.03 11.07
CA ALA A 67 -3.36 3.47 11.01
C ALA A 67 -3.50 4.02 9.58
N LYS A 68 -3.08 3.25 8.56
CA LYS A 68 -3.26 3.58 7.14
C LYS A 68 -4.73 3.53 6.72
N GLY A 69 -5.44 2.46 7.04
CA GLY A 69 -6.84 2.30 6.63
C GLY A 69 -7.02 2.46 5.11
N ASP A 70 -7.96 3.31 4.69
CA ASP A 70 -8.22 3.60 3.28
C ASP A 70 -7.60 4.92 2.78
N GLN A 71 -6.67 5.47 3.56
CA GLN A 71 -6.02 6.75 3.29
C GLN A 71 -5.05 6.67 2.12
N ASP A 72 -4.96 7.77 1.37
CA ASP A 72 -3.96 7.94 0.31
C ASP A 72 -2.64 8.55 0.84
N PRO A 73 -1.55 8.57 0.05
CA PRO A 73 -0.27 9.17 0.43
C PRO A 73 -0.31 10.61 0.97
N SER A 74 -1.36 11.40 0.67
CA SER A 74 -1.52 12.75 1.18
C SER A 74 -2.05 12.80 2.62
N GLN A 75 -2.69 11.71 3.07
CA GLN A 75 -3.29 11.58 4.40
C GLN A 75 -2.44 10.70 5.32
N TRP A 76 -1.77 9.69 4.75
CA TRP A 76 -0.94 8.77 5.50
C TRP A 76 0.33 8.41 4.72
N LYS A 77 1.45 8.35 5.45
CA LYS A 77 2.73 7.87 4.93
C LYS A 77 3.30 6.86 5.94
N PRO A 78 4.09 5.87 5.48
CA PRO A 78 4.83 5.00 6.39
C PRO A 78 5.62 5.80 7.43
N PRO A 79 5.51 5.47 8.74
CA PRO A 79 6.38 6.06 9.76
C PRO A 79 7.88 5.86 9.47
N GLU A 80 8.25 4.73 8.86
CA GLU A 80 9.61 4.47 8.40
C GLU A 80 9.91 5.31 7.15
N ARG A 81 10.54 6.47 7.35
CA ARG A 81 10.89 7.40 6.27
C ARG A 81 11.84 6.79 5.24
N GLY A 82 12.69 5.85 5.65
CA GLY A 82 13.56 5.10 4.72
C GLY A 82 12.79 4.29 3.68
N TYR A 83 11.53 3.96 3.94
CA TYR A 83 10.67 3.20 3.03
C TYR A 83 9.88 4.07 2.04
N TRP A 84 9.93 5.41 2.16
CA TRP A 84 9.08 6.31 1.36
C TRP A 84 9.26 6.18 -0.15
N CYS A 85 10.50 6.14 -0.65
CA CYS A 85 10.76 5.95 -2.08
C CYS A 85 10.13 4.64 -2.60
N SER A 86 10.31 3.53 -1.88
CA SER A 86 9.76 2.22 -2.25
C SER A 86 8.25 2.20 -2.20
N TYR A 87 7.65 2.80 -1.16
CA TYR A 87 6.20 2.94 -1.03
C TYR A 87 5.61 3.73 -2.20
N ALA A 88 6.17 4.90 -2.51
CA ALA A 88 5.68 5.74 -3.61
C ALA A 88 5.80 5.04 -4.97
N LYS A 89 6.92 4.35 -5.24
CA LYS A 89 7.10 3.54 -6.45
C LYS A 89 6.07 2.42 -6.55
N SER A 90 5.79 1.73 -5.45
CA SER A 90 4.81 0.64 -5.39
C SER A 90 3.40 1.16 -5.69
N TRP A 91 3.01 2.22 -5.01
CA TRP A 91 1.72 2.90 -5.21
C TRP A 91 1.51 3.34 -6.67
N ILE A 92 2.52 4.00 -7.27
CA ILE A 92 2.49 4.44 -8.67
C ILE A 92 2.40 3.23 -9.62
N THR A 93 3.14 2.16 -9.34
CA THR A 93 3.13 0.93 -10.15
C THR A 93 1.74 0.32 -10.20
N VAL A 94 1.09 0.16 -9.03
CA VAL A 94 -0.27 -0.37 -8.93
C VAL A 94 -1.24 0.52 -9.70
N LYS A 95 -1.31 1.82 -9.37
CA LYS A 95 -2.28 2.73 -10.00
C LYS A 95 -2.10 2.83 -11.51
N SER A 96 -0.86 2.84 -11.99
CA SER A 96 -0.53 2.90 -13.41
C SER A 96 -0.97 1.65 -14.18
N TYR A 97 -0.74 0.47 -13.60
CA TYR A 97 -1.16 -0.80 -14.21
C TYR A 97 -2.69 -0.90 -14.27
N TRP A 98 -3.35 -0.67 -13.14
CA TRP A 98 -4.79 -0.80 -13.00
C TRP A 98 -5.61 0.37 -13.57
N LYS A 99 -4.94 1.42 -14.07
CA LYS A 99 -5.57 2.63 -14.63
C LYS A 99 -6.44 3.39 -13.61
N LEU A 100 -5.95 3.47 -12.38
CA LEU A 100 -6.55 4.27 -11.31
C LEU A 100 -6.00 5.70 -11.36
N THR A 101 -6.84 6.68 -11.02
CA THR A 101 -6.46 8.09 -11.01
C THR A 101 -5.77 8.49 -9.70
N VAL A 102 -5.04 9.60 -9.75
CA VAL A 102 -4.30 10.20 -8.62
C VAL A 102 -4.79 11.63 -8.45
N THR A 103 -5.10 12.03 -7.22
CA THR A 103 -5.49 13.42 -6.94
C THR A 103 -4.27 14.37 -6.94
N GLU A 104 -4.51 15.68 -7.00
CA GLU A 104 -3.43 16.67 -6.91
C GLU A 104 -2.58 16.50 -5.64
N LYS A 105 -3.24 16.42 -4.46
CA LYS A 105 -2.58 16.25 -3.16
C LYS A 105 -1.83 14.94 -3.06
N GLU A 106 -2.41 13.88 -3.62
CA GLU A 106 -1.76 12.57 -3.68
C GLU A 106 -0.50 12.61 -4.55
N ARG A 107 -0.55 13.31 -5.70
CA ARG A 107 0.63 13.51 -6.56
C ARG A 107 1.73 14.31 -5.85
N GLU A 108 1.37 15.38 -5.16
CA GLU A 108 2.32 16.18 -4.36
C GLU A 108 3.01 15.31 -3.30
N ALA A 109 2.23 14.52 -2.55
CA ALA A 109 2.75 13.62 -1.54
C ALA A 109 3.67 12.54 -2.11
N LEU A 110 3.28 11.93 -3.24
CA LEU A 110 4.11 10.96 -3.95
C LEU A 110 5.41 11.59 -4.45
N THR A 111 5.36 12.83 -4.96
CA THR A 111 6.55 13.56 -5.42
C THR A 111 7.52 13.84 -4.28
N ASP A 112 7.03 14.29 -3.13
CA ASP A 112 7.82 14.46 -1.91
C ASP A 112 8.47 13.14 -1.47
N MET A 113 7.71 12.04 -1.48
CA MET A 113 8.22 10.71 -1.12
C MET A 113 9.28 10.20 -2.12
N LEU A 114 9.09 10.42 -3.42
CA LEU A 114 10.08 10.09 -4.45
C LEU A 114 11.36 10.93 -4.32
N GLY A 115 11.29 12.12 -3.73
CA GLY A 115 12.46 12.93 -3.37
C GLY A 115 13.40 12.26 -2.36
N THR A 116 12.99 11.16 -1.72
CA THR A 116 13.83 10.36 -0.82
C THR A 116 14.60 9.24 -1.51
N CYS A 117 14.42 9.04 -2.82
CA CYS A 117 15.13 8.03 -3.58
C CYS A 117 16.64 8.33 -3.66
N ARG A 118 17.47 7.29 -3.55
CA ARG A 118 18.94 7.34 -3.70
C ARG A 118 19.37 6.60 -4.95
#